data_AF-A0A7Y6CWW2-F1
#
_entry.id   AF-A0A7Y6CWW2-F1
#
_cell.length_a   1.000
_cell.length_b   1.000
_cell.length_c   1.000
_cell.angle_alpha   90.00
_cell.angle_beta   90.00
_cell.angle_gamma   90.00
#
_symmetry.space_group_name_H-M   'P 1'
#
loop_
_entity.id
_entity.type
_entity.pdbx_description
1 polymer ?
#
loop_
_entity_poly.entity_id
_entity_poly.type
_entity_poly.pdbx_seq_one_letter_code
_entity_poly.pdbx_strand_id
1 'polypeptide(L)'
;MNAKVVSPSISESAFSCPHCGAFTTQYWYDATIQRRRKDTPVPFFPDAGFRERISHEKAIDEDARRHLLEFAQKVESGLPKMQLFRNWLMQALSESPSLQP
;
A
#
# COMPACT_ATOMS: atom_id res chain seq x y z
N MET A 1 -4.07 42.26 5.92
CA MET A 1 -4.28 41.17 6.91
C MET A 1 -3.02 40.33 6.90
N ASN A 2 -2.27 40.23 8.01
CA ASN A 2 -1.12 39.34 8.08
C ASN A 2 -1.62 37.91 8.30
N ALA A 3 -1.32 37.00 7.36
CA ALA A 3 -1.57 35.59 7.58
C ALA A 3 -0.75 35.12 8.79
N LYS A 4 -1.41 34.53 9.79
CA LYS A 4 -0.74 33.93 10.94
C LYS A 4 0.13 32.78 10.42
N VAL A 5 1.44 32.86 10.64
CA VAL A 5 2.36 31.77 10.31
C VAL A 5 2.29 30.73 11.43
N VAL A 6 1.90 29.52 11.07
CA VAL A 6 1.85 28.38 11.99
C VAL A 6 3.01 27.44 11.66
N SER A 7 3.95 27.29 12.58
CA SER A 7 5.10 26.40 12.37
C SER A 7 4.67 24.92 12.34
N PRO A 8 5.29 24.08 11.51
CA PRO A 8 5.07 22.64 11.57
C PRO A 8 5.46 22.10 12.96
N SER A 9 4.62 21.24 13.51
CA SER A 9 4.75 20.69 14.87
C SER A 9 4.13 19.30 14.94
N ILE A 10 4.60 18.46 15.89
CA ILE A 10 3.95 17.17 16.15
C ILE A 10 2.55 17.30 16.77
N SER A 11 2.26 18.46 17.37
CA SER A 11 1.00 18.74 18.04
C SER A 11 -0.04 19.40 17.13
N GLU A 12 0.33 19.78 15.90
CA GLU A 12 -0.54 20.49 14.96
C GLU A 12 -0.83 19.62 13.74
N SER A 13 -2.07 19.60 13.27
CA SER A 13 -2.47 18.89 12.04
C SER A 13 -2.50 19.82 10.82
N ALA A 14 -2.41 21.13 11.01
CA ALA A 14 -2.39 22.12 9.94
C ALA A 14 -1.32 23.19 10.21
N PHE A 15 -0.54 23.54 9.18
CA PHE A 15 0.62 24.43 9.32
C PHE A 15 0.90 25.21 8.04
N SER A 16 1.73 26.24 8.14
CA SER A 16 2.26 26.99 7.01
C SER A 16 3.48 26.27 6.44
N CYS A 17 3.42 25.84 5.18
CA CYS A 17 4.52 25.18 4.49
C CYS A 17 5.82 26.01 4.60
N PRO A 18 6.93 25.48 5.12
CA PRO A 18 8.16 26.25 5.33
C PRO A 18 8.83 26.69 4.01
N HIS A 19 8.45 26.09 2.88
CA HIS A 19 8.99 26.44 1.56
C HIS A 19 8.26 27.61 0.90
N CYS A 20 6.93 27.70 1.02
CA CYS A 20 6.13 28.68 0.26
C CYS A 20 5.06 29.42 1.09
N GLY A 21 4.90 29.10 2.37
CA GLY A 21 3.89 29.71 3.24
C GLY A 21 2.45 29.25 3.00
N ALA A 22 2.20 28.40 1.99
CA ALA A 22 0.87 27.83 1.74
C ALA A 22 0.39 27.02 2.95
N PHE A 23 -0.89 27.15 3.29
CA PHE A 23 -1.48 26.40 4.39
C PHE A 23 -1.73 24.95 3.95
N THR A 24 -1.24 24.00 4.74
CA THR A 24 -1.29 22.56 4.43
C THR A 24 -1.60 21.75 5.69
N THR A 25 -1.78 20.44 5.54
CA THR A 25 -2.13 19.53 6.62
C THR A 25 -1.16 18.35 6.69
N GLN A 26 -1.03 17.78 7.89
CA GLN A 26 -0.30 16.55 8.16
C GLN A 26 -1.18 15.55 8.90
N TYR A 27 -0.88 14.27 8.69
CA TYR A 27 -1.62 13.15 9.29
C TYR A 27 -0.66 12.23 10.02
N TRP A 28 -1.14 11.67 11.13
CA TRP A 28 -0.42 10.70 11.93
C TRP A 28 -1.12 9.36 11.83
N TYR A 29 -0.34 8.29 11.70
CA TYR A 29 -0.86 6.93 11.61
C TYR A 29 -0.05 6.05 12.56
N ASP A 30 -0.74 5.19 13.32
CA ASP A 30 -0.08 4.13 14.06
C ASP A 30 0.37 3.02 13.08
N ALA A 31 1.63 2.62 13.20
CA ALA A 31 2.21 1.57 12.37
C ALA A 31 2.39 0.28 13.18
N THR A 32 1.71 -0.79 12.77
CA THR A 32 1.91 -2.13 13.34
C THR A 32 2.80 -2.95 12.41
N ILE A 33 3.88 -3.50 12.94
CA ILE A 33 4.82 -4.35 12.19
C ILE A 33 4.66 -5.80 12.65
N GLN A 34 4.53 -6.71 11.69
CA GLN A 34 4.56 -8.15 11.96
C GLN A 34 5.82 -8.77 11.38
N ARG A 35 6.38 -9.75 12.10
CA ARG A 35 7.51 -10.53 11.60
C ARG A 35 7.05 -11.40 10.42
N ARG A 36 7.76 -11.33 9.29
CA ARG A 36 7.52 -12.22 8.16
C ARG A 36 7.89 -13.67 8.51
N ARG A 37 7.17 -14.62 7.92
CA ARG A 37 7.46 -16.04 8.06
C ARG A 37 8.79 -16.36 7.35
N LYS A 38 9.48 -17.41 7.82
CA LYS A 38 10.81 -17.78 7.29
C LYS A 38 10.77 -18.26 5.84
N ASP A 39 9.66 -18.84 5.42
CA ASP A 39 9.40 -19.32 4.05
C ASP A 39 9.15 -18.18 3.06
N THR A 40 8.70 -17.02 3.55
CA THR A 40 8.36 -15.84 2.76
C THR A 40 9.05 -14.58 3.32
N PRO A 41 10.40 -14.57 3.35
CA PRO A 41 11.16 -13.53 4.02
C PRO A 41 11.06 -12.17 3.33
N VAL A 42 10.70 -12.14 2.05
CA VAL A 42 10.60 -10.93 1.23
C VAL A 42 9.14 -10.60 0.91
N PRO A 43 8.78 -9.30 0.75
CA PRO A 43 7.53 -8.90 0.14
C PRO A 43 7.36 -9.48 -1.26
N PHE A 44 6.14 -9.94 -1.57
CA PHE A 44 5.79 -10.29 -2.93
C PHE A 44 5.79 -9.02 -3.80
N PHE A 45 6.52 -9.07 -4.91
CA PHE A 45 6.51 -8.04 -5.95
C PHE A 45 5.95 -8.66 -7.24
N PRO A 46 4.89 -8.09 -7.82
CA PRO A 46 4.31 -8.60 -9.04
C PRO A 46 5.26 -8.35 -10.21
N ASP A 47 5.44 -9.36 -11.06
CA ASP A 47 6.11 -9.21 -12.35
C ASP A 47 5.18 -8.59 -13.41
N ALA A 48 5.73 -8.32 -14.59
CA ALA A 48 5.00 -7.67 -15.69
C ALA A 48 3.78 -8.47 -16.20
N GLY A 49 3.76 -9.80 -16.04
CA GLY A 49 2.65 -10.67 -16.46
C GLY A 49 1.61 -10.91 -15.36
N PHE A 50 1.86 -10.47 -14.13
CA PHE A 50 1.03 -10.79 -12.97
C PHE A 50 -0.43 -10.34 -13.15
N ARG A 51 -0.66 -9.14 -13.69
CA ARG A 51 -2.01 -8.62 -13.93
C ARG A 51 -2.80 -9.47 -14.91
N GLU A 52 -2.14 -9.94 -15.97
CA GLU A 52 -2.77 -10.79 -16.97
C GLU A 52 -3.13 -12.16 -16.36
N ARG A 53 -2.21 -12.76 -15.59
CA ARG A 53 -2.48 -14.03 -14.87
C ARG A 53 -3.68 -13.92 -13.93
N ILE A 54 -3.74 -12.87 -13.11
CA ILE A 54 -4.89 -12.62 -12.23
C ILE A 54 -6.18 -12.39 -13.01
N SER A 55 -6.11 -11.72 -14.17
CA SER A 55 -7.32 -11.41 -14.94
C SER A 55 -7.98 -12.66 -15.52
N HIS A 56 -7.20 -13.72 -15.77
CA HIS A 56 -7.69 -14.99 -16.32
C HIS A 56 -7.83 -16.12 -15.29
N GLU A 57 -7.40 -15.92 -14.05
CA GLU A 57 -7.46 -16.94 -13.02
C GLU A 57 -8.92 -17.23 -12.60
N LYS A 58 -9.35 -18.48 -12.72
CA LYS A 58 -10.72 -18.91 -12.41
C LYS A 58 -10.88 -19.36 -10.96
N ALA A 59 -9.79 -19.70 -10.28
CA ALA A 59 -9.80 -20.20 -8.92
C ALA A 59 -9.99 -19.09 -7.86
N ILE A 60 -9.82 -17.82 -8.24
CA ILE A 60 -10.01 -16.68 -7.36
C ILE A 60 -11.40 -16.08 -7.56
N ASP A 61 -12.04 -15.69 -6.46
CA ASP A 61 -13.30 -14.95 -6.50
C ASP A 61 -13.09 -13.51 -6.97
N GLU A 62 -14.19 -12.81 -7.30
CA GLU A 62 -14.13 -11.45 -7.84
C GLU A 62 -13.64 -10.41 -6.82
N ASP A 63 -13.83 -10.62 -5.52
CA ASP A 63 -13.27 -9.75 -4.49
C ASP A 63 -11.75 -9.93 -4.42
N ALA A 64 -11.27 -11.17 -4.51
CA ALA A 64 -9.84 -11.51 -4.60
C ALA A 64 -9.19 -10.87 -5.80
N ARG A 65 -9.81 -11.05 -6.96
CA ARG A 65 -9.35 -10.49 -8.22
C ARG A 65 -9.22 -8.97 -8.12
N ARG A 66 -10.26 -8.28 -7.62
CA ARG A 66 -10.22 -6.83 -7.45
C ARG A 66 -9.07 -6.38 -6.55
N HIS A 67 -8.92 -6.98 -5.37
CA HIS A 67 -7.86 -6.61 -4.44
C HIS A 67 -6.45 -6.89 -4.98
N LEU A 68 -6.27 -7.98 -5.72
CA LEU A 68 -5.00 -8.34 -6.35
C LEU A 68 -4.63 -7.37 -7.49
N LEU A 69 -5.61 -6.95 -8.30
CA LEU A 69 -5.41 -5.95 -9.35
C LEU A 69 -5.09 -4.56 -8.77
N GLU A 70 -5.82 -4.14 -7.72
CA GLU A 70 -5.48 -2.91 -7.00
C GLU A 70 -4.08 -2.99 -6.37
N PHE A 71 -3.72 -4.16 -5.83
CA PHE A 71 -2.40 -4.40 -5.29
C PHE A 71 -1.33 -4.19 -6.37
N ALA A 72 -1.51 -4.80 -7.55
CA ALA A 72 -0.59 -4.68 -8.67
C ALA A 72 -0.42 -3.21 -9.10
N GLN A 73 -1.53 -2.50 -9.32
CA GLN A 73 -1.52 -1.08 -9.66
C GLN A 73 -0.77 -0.22 -8.63
N LYS A 74 -0.98 -0.50 -7.32
CA LYS A 74 -0.29 0.23 -6.24
C LYS A 74 1.21 -0.03 -6.25
N VAL A 75 1.65 -1.26 -6.53
CA VAL A 75 3.10 -1.57 -6.61
C VAL A 75 3.73 -0.94 -7.85
N GLU A 76 3.04 -0.96 -8.99
CA GLU A 76 3.47 -0.32 -10.24
C GLU A 76 3.66 1.20 -10.11
N SER A 77 2.97 1.85 -9.15
CA SER A 77 3.10 3.30 -8.93
C SER A 77 4.47 3.76 -8.42
N GLY A 78 5.31 2.84 -7.92
CA GLY A 78 6.63 3.17 -7.35
C GLY A 78 6.56 3.95 -6.02
N LEU A 79 5.36 4.18 -5.47
CA LEU A 79 5.20 4.90 -4.20
C LEU A 79 5.55 3.99 -3.01
N PRO A 80 6.17 4.54 -1.94
CA PRO A 80 6.37 3.81 -0.69
C PRO A 80 5.04 3.25 -0.17
N LYS A 81 4.98 1.94 0.01
CA LYS A 81 3.76 1.24 0.40
C LYS A 81 3.89 0.65 1.80
N MET A 82 2.98 1.06 2.68
CA MET A 82 2.62 0.26 3.86
C MET A 82 1.55 -0.75 3.44
N GLN A 83 1.86 -2.04 3.55
CA GLN A 83 0.92 -3.10 3.26
C GLN A 83 0.09 -3.39 4.52
N LEU A 84 -1.23 -3.20 4.44
CA LEU A 84 -2.13 -3.76 5.44
C LEU A 84 -2.06 -5.28 5.34
N PHE A 85 -1.67 -5.93 6.42
CA PHE A 85 -1.59 -7.39 6.50
C PHE A 85 -3.02 -7.96 6.60
N ARG A 86 -3.72 -8.03 5.46
CA ARG A 86 -4.96 -8.82 5.34
C ARG A 86 -4.55 -10.26 5.04
N ASN A 87 -4.70 -11.14 6.03
CA ASN A 87 -4.30 -12.56 5.97
C ASN A 87 -4.79 -13.30 4.71
N TRP A 88 -5.93 -12.89 4.16
CA TRP A 88 -6.52 -13.53 3.00
C TRP A 88 -5.72 -13.35 1.69
N LEU A 89 -4.96 -12.26 1.51
CA LEU A 89 -4.13 -12.09 0.29
C LEU A 89 -3.04 -13.18 0.20
N MET A 90 -2.41 -13.50 1.34
CA MET A 90 -1.39 -14.55 1.40
C MET A 90 -2.01 -15.94 1.24
N GLN A 91 -3.25 -16.12 1.71
CA GLN A 91 -4.00 -17.36 1.54
C GLN A 91 -4.36 -17.58 0.06
N ALA A 92 -4.93 -16.57 -0.61
CA ALA A 92 -5.28 -16.63 -2.03
C ALA A 92 -4.06 -16.92 -2.93
N LEU A 93 -2.90 -16.32 -2.63
CA LEU A 93 -1.65 -16.58 -3.36
C LEU A 93 -1.06 -17.98 -3.08
N SER A 94 -1.29 -18.54 -1.89
CA SER A 94 -0.86 -19.91 -1.57
C SER A 94 -1.72 -21.00 -2.22
N GLU A 95 -2.99 -20.67 -2.49
CA GLU A 95 -3.97 -21.60 -3.06
C GLU A 95 -4.00 -21.58 -4.60
N SER A 96 -3.31 -20.63 -5.25
CA SER A 96 -3.26 -20.47 -6.71
C SER A 96 -1.82 -20.56 -7.26
N PRO A 97 -1.34 -21.75 -7.69
CA PRO A 97 0.02 -21.97 -8.17
C PRO A 97 0.40 -21.11 -9.39
N SER A 98 -0.58 -20.74 -10.21
CA SER A 98 -0.47 -19.85 -11.37
C SER A 98 -0.10 -18.40 -11.04
N LEU A 99 -0.30 -17.99 -9.77
CA LEU A 99 -0.06 -16.63 -9.29
C LEU A 99 1.26 -16.50 -8.53
N GLN A 100 1.98 -17.61 -8.34
CA GLN A 100 3.35 -17.59 -7.82
C GLN A 100 4.31 -17.08 -8.92
N PRO A 101 5.37 -16.35 -8.54
CA PRO A 101 6.36 -15.84 -9.49
C PRO A 101 7.24 -16.97 -10.06
#